data_AF-A0A348DFS9-F1
#
_entry.id   AF-A0A348DFS9-F1
#
_cell.length_a   1.000
_cell.length_b   1.000
_cell.length_c   1.000
_cell.angle_alpha   90.00
_cell.angle_beta   90.00
_cell.angle_gamma   90.00
#
_symmetry.space_group_name_H-M   'P 1'
#
loop_
_entity.id
_entity.type
_entity.pdbx_description
1 polymer ?
#
loop_
_entity_poly.entity_id
_entity_poly.type
_entity_poly.pdbx_seq_one_letter_code
_entity_poly.pdbx_strand_id
1 'polypeptide(L)'
;MINMRYVTDVIVFAVLAFFAYVIVSLLIRDIRNAKLKSHIRKNGVLAQAEILNVEAYTGKISDYTNIKLHYKFTTDEGVDIVGTGSAVIYTSDLRQYQIGKFFDVTYNKDNPSQVIMEIENASLKRRRR
;
A
#
# COMPACT_ATOMS: atom_id res chain seq x y z
N MET A 1 -25.51 1.53 -49.85
CA MET A 1 -24.48 0.50 -49.57
C MET A 1 -23.45 1.13 -48.65
N ILE A 2 -23.38 0.72 -47.38
CA ILE A 2 -22.34 1.21 -46.46
C ILE A 2 -21.02 0.63 -46.94
N ASN A 3 -20.05 1.49 -47.20
CA ASN A 3 -18.80 1.11 -47.79
C ASN A 3 -17.98 0.33 -46.75
N MET A 4 -17.71 -0.96 -47.02
CA MET A 4 -17.20 -1.91 -46.02
C MET A 4 -15.86 -1.46 -45.40
N ARG A 5 -15.03 -0.72 -46.15
CA ARG A 5 -13.79 -0.10 -45.64
C ARG A 5 -14.03 0.91 -44.51
N TYR A 6 -15.07 1.75 -44.62
CA TYR A 6 -15.40 2.71 -43.57
C TYR A 6 -15.82 2.03 -42.27
N VAL A 7 -16.53 0.90 -42.37
CA VAL A 7 -16.92 0.11 -41.18
C VAL A 7 -15.67 -0.47 -40.52
N THR A 8 -14.73 -1.01 -41.30
CA THR A 8 -13.47 -1.54 -40.77
C THR A 8 -12.63 -0.45 -40.10
N ASP A 9 -12.50 0.71 -40.73
CA ASP A 9 -11.72 1.82 -40.18
C ASP A 9 -12.32 2.35 -38.86
N VAL A 10 -13.65 2.45 -38.77
CA VAL A 10 -14.35 2.84 -37.53
C VAL A 10 -14.13 1.80 -36.42
N ILE A 11 -14.18 0.51 -36.73
CA ILE A 11 -13.92 -0.56 -35.76
C ILE A 11 -12.46 -0.49 -35.26
N VAL A 12 -11.49 -0.34 -36.16
CA VAL A 12 -10.07 -0.23 -35.79
C VAL A 12 -9.85 1.00 -34.90
N PHE A 13 -10.45 2.14 -35.24
CA PHE A 13 -10.33 3.36 -34.45
C PHE A 13 -10.96 3.21 -33.05
N ALA A 14 -12.13 2.55 -32.96
CA ALA A 14 -12.78 2.27 -31.68
C ALA A 14 -11.94 1.37 -30.79
N VAL A 15 -11.31 0.32 -31.35
CA VAL A 15 -10.41 -0.57 -30.61
C VAL A 15 -9.18 0.19 -30.11
N LEU A 16 -8.55 1.01 -30.95
CA LEU A 16 -7.40 1.84 -30.54
C LEU A 16 -7.76 2.85 -29.44
N ALA A 17 -8.92 3.50 -29.56
CA ALA A 17 -9.41 4.43 -28.54
C ALA A 17 -9.66 3.74 -27.20
N PHE A 18 -10.20 2.51 -27.22
CA PHE A 18 -10.38 1.70 -26.01
C PHE A 18 -9.05 1.39 -25.33
N PHE A 19 -8.05 0.94 -26.07
CA PHE A 19 -6.71 0.68 -25.52
C PHE A 19 -6.05 1.95 -24.97
N ALA A 20 -6.15 3.08 -25.68
CA ALA A 20 -5.65 4.36 -25.20
C ALA A 20 -6.31 4.77 -23.88
N TYR A 21 -7.64 4.61 -23.77
CA TYR A 21 -8.38 4.88 -22.55
C TYR A 21 -7.89 4.02 -21.37
N VAL A 22 -7.70 2.71 -21.60
CA VAL A 22 -7.21 1.80 -20.56
C VAL A 22 -5.83 2.24 -20.07
N ILE A 23 -4.89 2.54 -20.97
CA ILE A 23 -3.54 2.99 -20.60
C ILE A 23 -3.58 4.29 -19.80
N VAL A 24 -4.34 5.29 -20.26
CA VAL A 24 -4.48 6.58 -19.55
C VAL A 24 -5.09 6.39 -18.17
N SER A 25 -6.10 5.52 -18.03
CA SER A 25 -6.74 5.25 -16.74
C SER A 25 -5.77 4.64 -15.72
N LEU A 26 -4.88 3.75 -16.16
CA LEU A 26 -3.85 3.14 -15.32
C LEU A 26 -2.83 4.18 -14.86
N LEU A 27 -2.34 5.03 -15.78
CA LEU A 27 -1.39 6.11 -15.46
C LEU A 27 -1.96 7.10 -14.45
N ILE A 28 -3.23 7.51 -14.60
CA ILE A 28 -3.89 8.41 -13.64
C ILE A 28 -3.96 7.76 -12.25
N ARG A 29 -4.27 6.47 -12.18
CA ARG A 29 -4.35 5.74 -10.91
C ARG A 29 -2.99 5.68 -10.22
N ASP A 30 -1.93 5.42 -10.97
CA ASP A 30 -0.56 5.38 -10.44
C ASP A 30 -0.09 6.75 -9.96
N ILE A 31 -0.33 7.81 -10.73
CA ILE A 31 0.00 9.19 -10.30
C ILE A 31 -0.77 9.55 -9.03
N ARG A 32 -2.06 9.21 -8.94
CA ARG A 32 -2.88 9.50 -7.76
C ARG A 32 -2.35 8.76 -6.53
N ASN A 33 -2.00 7.49 -6.68
CA ASN A 33 -1.43 6.68 -5.61
C ASN A 33 -0.05 7.19 -5.17
N ALA A 34 0.79 7.60 -6.12
CA ALA A 34 2.09 8.20 -5.83
C ALA A 34 1.96 9.55 -5.10
N LYS A 35 1.03 10.41 -5.55
CA LYS A 35 0.72 11.69 -4.87
C LYS A 35 0.22 11.45 -3.45
N LEU A 36 -0.68 10.51 -3.26
CA LEU A 36 -1.22 10.17 -1.94
C LEU A 36 -0.10 9.76 -0.96
N LYS A 37 0.74 8.80 -1.37
CA LYS A 37 1.90 8.38 -0.57
C LYS A 37 2.84 9.54 -0.26
N SER A 38 3.08 10.42 -1.23
CA SER A 38 3.94 11.60 -1.04
C SER A 38 3.34 12.63 -0.08
N HIS A 39 2.02 12.76 -0.07
CA HIS A 39 1.31 13.69 0.81
C HIS A 39 1.34 13.21 2.26
N ILE A 40 1.05 11.93 2.49
CA ILE A 40 1.15 11.31 3.83
C ILE A 40 2.59 11.37 4.34
N ARG A 41 3.58 11.19 3.48
CA ARG A 41 4.98 11.28 3.90
C ARG A 41 5.44 12.70 4.25
N LYS A 42 4.77 13.74 3.73
CA LYS A 42 5.12 15.14 3.98
C LYS A 42 4.29 15.78 5.11
N ASN A 43 3.02 15.39 5.21
CA ASN A 43 2.01 16.02 6.08
C ASN A 43 1.35 15.03 7.04
N GLY A 44 1.80 13.77 7.05
CA GLY A 44 1.27 12.76 7.94
C GLY A 44 1.70 13.01 9.39
N VAL A 45 0.88 12.52 10.30
CA VAL A 45 1.09 12.59 11.73
C VAL A 45 1.61 11.24 12.21
N LEU A 46 2.68 11.25 13.00
CA LEU A 46 3.22 10.05 13.63
C LEU A 46 2.34 9.65 14.81
N ALA A 47 1.93 8.40 14.83
CA ALA A 47 1.23 7.79 15.95
C ALA A 47 1.82 6.41 16.25
N GLN A 48 1.55 5.94 17.47
CA GLN A 48 1.98 4.62 17.91
C GLN A 48 0.80 3.66 17.83
N ALA A 49 0.95 2.60 17.03
CA ALA A 49 -0.09 1.59 16.85
C ALA A 49 0.17 0.34 17.68
N GLU A 50 -0.85 -0.15 18.38
CA GLU A 50 -0.84 -1.42 19.10
C GLU A 50 -1.21 -2.57 18.15
N ILE A 51 -0.41 -3.64 18.17
CA ILE A 51 -0.66 -4.86 17.40
C ILE A 51 -1.74 -5.70 18.10
N LEU A 52 -2.86 -5.90 17.43
CA LEU A 52 -3.97 -6.73 17.89
C LEU A 52 -3.83 -8.19 17.45
N ASN A 53 -3.32 -8.42 16.24
CA ASN A 53 -3.11 -9.75 15.70
C ASN A 53 -2.01 -9.75 14.63
N VAL A 54 -1.35 -10.90 14.45
CA VAL A 54 -0.27 -11.10 13.49
C VAL A 54 -0.47 -12.41 12.73
N GLU A 55 -0.65 -12.31 11.43
CA GLU A 55 -0.61 -13.46 10.52
C GLU A 55 0.77 -13.51 9.87
N ALA A 56 1.53 -14.58 10.08
CA ALA A 56 2.87 -14.75 9.54
C ALA A 56 2.91 -15.88 8.52
N TYR A 57 3.36 -15.56 7.31
CA TYR A 57 3.52 -16.50 6.20
C TYR A 57 5.00 -16.62 5.87
N THR A 58 5.59 -17.77 6.20
CA THR A 58 7.00 -18.05 5.95
C THR A 58 7.12 -19.15 4.89
N GLY A 59 7.91 -18.89 3.83
CA GLY A 59 8.27 -19.92 2.86
C GLY A 59 9.29 -20.89 3.45
N LYS A 60 9.33 -22.14 2.97
CA LYS A 60 10.15 -23.24 3.54
C LYS A 60 11.65 -22.93 3.74
N ILE A 61 12.22 -21.98 2.99
CA ILE A 61 13.63 -21.56 3.09
C ILE A 61 13.71 -20.05 2.79
N SER A 62 13.40 -19.20 3.77
CA SER A 62 13.45 -17.75 3.58
C SER A 62 13.91 -17.05 4.85
N ASP A 63 14.94 -16.22 4.72
CA ASP A 63 15.37 -15.25 5.75
C ASP A 63 14.33 -14.12 5.96
N TYR A 64 13.26 -14.15 5.16
CA TYR A 64 12.18 -13.18 5.16
C TYR A 64 10.84 -13.83 5.52
N THR A 65 10.05 -13.12 6.31
CA THR A 65 8.67 -13.48 6.65
C THR A 65 7.73 -12.39 6.16
N ASN A 66 6.69 -12.80 5.44
CA ASN A 66 5.57 -11.92 5.14
C ASN A 66 4.66 -11.89 6.37
N ILE A 67 4.47 -10.71 6.93
CA ILE A 67 3.55 -10.50 8.04
C ILE A 67 2.37 -9.67 7.58
N LYS A 68 1.20 -9.96 8.13
CA LYS A 68 0.02 -9.12 8.07
C LYS A 68 -0.38 -8.77 9.49
N LEU A 69 -0.33 -7.48 9.80
CA LEU A 69 -0.62 -6.92 11.11
C LEU A 69 -2.03 -6.37 11.12
N HIS A 70 -2.79 -6.74 12.15
CA HIS A 70 -4.01 -6.06 12.54
C HIS A 70 -3.63 -5.16 13.71
N TYR A 71 -3.94 -3.87 13.61
CA TYR A 71 -3.48 -2.89 14.59
C TYR A 71 -4.55 -1.85 14.88
N LYS A 72 -4.41 -1.19 16.03
CA LYS A 72 -5.20 -0.01 16.39
C LYS A 72 -4.28 1.14 16.80
N PHE A 73 -4.69 2.36 16.55
CA PHE A 73 -4.02 3.55 17.08
C PHE A 73 -5.08 4.62 17.34
N THR A 74 -4.76 5.53 18.25
CA THR A 74 -5.61 6.68 18.58
C THR A 74 -5.03 7.90 17.85
N THR A 75 -5.87 8.65 17.15
CA THR A 75 -5.47 9.92 16.53
C THR A 75 -5.28 11.00 17.60
N ASP A 76 -4.62 12.11 17.24
CA ASP A 76 -4.52 13.30 18.11
C ASP A 76 -5.88 13.86 18.55
N GLU A 77 -6.94 13.56 17.80
CA GLU A 77 -8.32 13.97 18.09
C GLU A 77 -9.05 12.99 19.03
N GLY A 78 -8.35 11.95 19.52
CA GLY A 78 -8.90 10.92 20.41
C GLY A 78 -9.75 9.86 19.72
N VAL A 79 -9.64 9.73 18.38
CA VAL A 79 -10.41 8.74 17.61
C VAL A 79 -9.60 7.47 17.45
N ASP A 80 -10.16 6.34 17.87
CA ASP A 80 -9.55 5.03 17.66
C ASP A 80 -9.79 4.52 16.23
N ILE A 81 -8.69 4.23 15.54
CA ILE A 81 -8.69 3.70 14.18
C ILE A 81 -8.11 2.30 14.19
N VAL A 82 -8.84 1.35 13.59
CA VAL A 82 -8.39 -0.03 13.39
C VAL A 82 -7.98 -0.21 11.94
N GLY A 83 -6.77 -0.73 11.73
CA GLY A 83 -6.17 -0.92 10.42
C GLY A 83 -5.62 -2.32 10.21
N THR A 84 -5.34 -2.63 8.96
CA THR A 84 -4.58 -3.83 8.59
C THR A 84 -3.51 -3.45 7.58
N GLY A 85 -2.35 -4.09 7.66
CA GLY A 85 -1.28 -3.85 6.71
C GLY A 85 -0.33 -5.03 6.61
N SER A 86 0.28 -5.19 5.44
CA SER A 86 1.25 -6.25 5.17
C SER A 86 2.65 -5.68 4.97
N ALA A 87 3.64 -6.37 5.51
CA ALA A 87 5.05 -6.01 5.39
C ALA A 87 5.92 -7.27 5.22
N VAL A 88 7.10 -7.07 4.63
CA VAL A 88 8.13 -8.11 4.53
C VAL A 88 9.26 -7.74 5.48
N ILE A 89 9.46 -8.58 6.49
CA ILE A 89 10.48 -8.39 7.52
C ILE A 89 11.51 -9.51 7.48
N TYR A 90 12.63 -9.33 8.16
CA TYR A 90 13.52 -10.45 8.44
C TYR A 90 12.85 -11.40 9.43
N THR A 91 13.01 -12.71 9.21
CA THR A 91 12.47 -13.73 10.12
C THR A 91 13.00 -13.55 11.55
N SER A 92 14.23 -13.00 11.70
CA SER A 92 14.82 -12.67 13.01
C SER A 92 14.04 -11.60 13.79
N ASP A 93 13.40 -10.67 13.07
CA ASP A 93 12.73 -9.51 13.65
C ASP A 93 11.27 -9.82 14.01
N LEU A 94 10.76 -11.02 13.67
CA LEU A 94 9.38 -11.44 13.94
C LEU A 94 8.98 -11.31 15.41
N ARG A 95 9.92 -11.51 16.35
CA ARG A 95 9.68 -11.34 17.80
C ARG A 95 9.27 -9.92 18.20
N GLN A 96 9.64 -8.91 17.41
CA GLN A 96 9.30 -7.52 17.66
C GLN A 96 7.84 -7.22 17.29
N TYR A 97 7.26 -8.04 16.41
CA TYR A 97 5.90 -7.92 15.91
C TYR A 97 5.00 -8.99 16.52
N GLN A 98 4.65 -8.80 17.79
CA GLN A 98 3.74 -9.66 18.54
C GLN A 98 2.55 -8.88 19.07
N ILE A 99 1.47 -9.58 19.42
CA ILE A 99 0.27 -8.98 20.01
C ILE A 99 0.64 -8.19 21.27
N GLY A 100 0.09 -6.98 21.41
CA GLY A 100 0.37 -6.06 22.52
C GLY A 100 1.69 -5.29 22.39
N LYS A 101 2.48 -5.53 21.34
CA LYS A 101 3.62 -4.67 20.99
C LYS A 101 3.15 -3.48 20.18
N PHE A 102 3.97 -2.44 20.16
CA PHE A 102 3.71 -1.19 19.47
C PHE A 102 4.70 -0.98 18.33
N PHE A 103 4.24 -0.32 17.27
CA PHE A 103 5.08 0.11 16.16
C PHE A 103 4.60 1.47 15.64
N ASP A 104 5.49 2.18 14.95
CA ASP A 104 5.19 3.52 14.45
C ASP A 104 4.37 3.44 13.17
N VAL A 105 3.36 4.31 13.11
CA VAL A 105 2.53 4.53 11.93
C VAL A 105 2.46 6.00 11.61
N THR A 106 2.46 6.33 10.32
CA THR A 106 2.23 7.69 9.84
C THR A 106 0.85 7.72 9.19
N TYR A 107 -0.11 8.42 9.80
CA TYR A 107 -1.47 8.54 9.28
C TYR A 107 -1.71 9.90 8.60
N ASN A 108 -2.63 9.95 7.65
CA ASN A 108 -3.04 11.20 7.02
C ASN A 108 -3.98 11.98 7.95
N LYS A 109 -3.63 13.21 8.33
CA LYS A 109 -4.50 14.06 9.15
C LYS A 109 -5.87 14.30 8.51
N ASP A 110 -5.92 14.47 7.19
CA ASP A 110 -7.17 14.72 6.47
C ASP A 110 -8.02 13.45 6.30
N ASN A 111 -7.41 12.26 6.43
CA ASN A 111 -8.10 10.98 6.34
C ASN A 111 -7.36 9.90 7.16
N PRO A 112 -7.70 9.76 8.46
CA PRO A 112 -6.98 8.88 9.38
C PRO A 112 -6.95 7.39 8.99
N SER A 113 -7.86 6.95 8.13
CA SER A 113 -7.88 5.59 7.59
C SER A 113 -6.73 5.31 6.60
N GLN A 114 -6.05 6.35 6.12
CA GLN A 114 -4.88 6.22 5.25
C GLN A 114 -3.60 6.24 6.08
N VAL A 115 -2.96 5.08 6.16
CA VAL A 115 -1.83 4.85 7.07
C VAL A 115 -0.65 4.25 6.32
N ILE A 116 0.54 4.71 6.66
CA ILE A 116 1.82 4.10 6.28
C ILE A 116 2.40 3.44 7.53
N MET A 117 2.65 2.14 7.44
CA MET A 117 3.37 1.42 8.50
C MET A 117 4.86 1.72 8.37
N GLU A 118 5.48 2.26 9.42
CA GLU A 118 6.91 2.56 9.47
C GLU A 118 7.69 1.31 9.90
N ILE A 119 7.57 0.24 9.11
CA ILE A 119 8.28 -1.01 9.32
C ILE A 119 9.52 -1.01 8.43
N GLU A 120 10.70 -1.23 9.01
CA GLU A 120 11.92 -1.43 8.22
C GLU A 120 11.75 -2.65 7.32
N ASN A 121 11.44 -2.40 6.05
CA ASN A 121 11.29 -3.47 5.08
C ASN A 121 12.67 -4.10 4.84
N ALA A 122 12.74 -5.42 4.98
CA ALA A 122 13.99 -6.17 4.85
C ALA A 122 14.69 -5.96 3.50
N SER A 123 13.91 -5.69 2.45
CA SER A 123 14.43 -5.35 1.11
C SER A 123 15.22 -4.03 1.06
N LEU A 124 14.91 -3.06 1.93
CA LEU A 124 15.57 -1.75 1.98
C LEU A 124 16.82 -1.77 2.88
N LYS A 125 16.84 -2.60 3.92
CA LYS A 125 17.97 -2.73 4.85
C LYS A 125 19.23 -3.27 4.18
N ARG A 126 19.08 -4.19 3.21
CA ARG A 126 20.21 -4.75 2.45
C ARG A 126 20.93 -3.73 1.55
N ARG A 127 20.27 -2.66 1.10
CA ARG A 127 20.90 -1.61 0.27
C ARG A 127 21.78 -0.62 1.06
N ARG A 128 21.69 -0.62 2.39
CA ARG A 128 22.47 0.27 3.28
C ARG A 128 23.71 -0.39 3.90
N ARG A 129 23.95 -1.67 3.62
CA ARG A 129 25.19 -2.38 3.98
C ARG A 129 26.05 -2.54 2.73
#